data_AF-A0A443QAC9-F1
#
_entry.id   AF-A0A443QAC9-F1
#
_cell.length_a   1.000
_cell.length_b   1.000
_cell.length_c   1.000
_cell.angle_alpha   90.00
_cell.angle_beta   90.00
_cell.angle_gamma   90.00
#
_symmetry.space_group_name_H-M   'P 1'
#
loop_
_entity.id
_entity.type
_entity.pdbx_description
1 polymer ?
#
loop_
_entity_poly.entity_id
_entity_poly.type
_entity_poly.pdbx_seq_one_letter_code
_entity_poly.pdbx_strand_id
1 'polypeptide(L)'
;FLTSLIDSGSRYWLGAVQISNDILSFAWTDGSKFNYSKIATSQANYKMMPCVGLTTNRREWFDQPCEWKYFRQMCQRKDEDFGYEDIFLSRSHPHHYVNGLTNNQLLMMKKLKILSRNISETEKNLNLKTSYLQQNLEKLLTEIKNHETQFKKLIENDNRIVNIQSLVNETLENMEKRIKADIDENEEKIDKNVDLIQQKVEQQSNAMKKVEDFANNTR
;
A
#
# COMPACT_ATOMS: atom_id res chain seq x y z
N PHE A 1 15.44 -48.84 -35.51
CA PHE A 1 14.13 -49.51 -35.51
C PHE A 1 13.32 -49.17 -36.75
N LEU A 2 12.73 -47.96 -36.89
CA LEU A 2 11.91 -47.65 -38.08
C LEU A 2 12.63 -47.90 -39.42
N THR A 3 13.90 -47.51 -39.53
CA THR A 3 14.71 -47.70 -40.75
C THR A 3 14.96 -49.16 -41.11
N SER A 4 14.78 -50.12 -40.19
CA SER A 4 14.91 -51.55 -40.48
C SER A 4 13.59 -52.19 -40.91
N LEU A 5 12.48 -51.46 -40.85
CA LEU A 5 11.13 -51.94 -41.16
C LEU A 5 10.56 -51.39 -42.47
N ILE A 6 11.24 -50.42 -43.10
CA ILE A 6 10.73 -49.67 -44.24
C ILE A 6 11.70 -49.71 -45.41
N ASP A 7 11.16 -49.64 -46.63
CA ASP A 7 11.93 -49.74 -47.86
C ASP A 7 12.95 -48.61 -48.00
N SER A 8 14.21 -48.95 -48.26
CA SER A 8 15.25 -47.97 -48.59
C SER A 8 14.85 -47.16 -49.83
N GLY A 9 15.00 -45.83 -49.77
CA GLY A 9 14.61 -44.91 -50.85
C GLY A 9 13.17 -44.41 -50.80
N SER A 10 12.30 -45.04 -50.00
CA SER A 10 10.90 -44.58 -49.85
C SER A 10 10.76 -43.37 -48.91
N ARG A 11 9.66 -42.64 -49.07
CA ARG A 11 9.26 -41.51 -48.23
C ARG A 11 7.94 -41.82 -47.55
N TYR A 12 7.83 -41.46 -46.28
CA TYR A 12 6.64 -41.75 -45.48
C TYR A 12 6.15 -40.52 -44.76
N TRP A 13 4.85 -40.25 -44.81
CA TRP A 13 4.23 -39.26 -43.94
C TRP A 13 4.34 -39.72 -42.49
N LEU A 14 4.72 -38.78 -41.64
CA LEU A 14 4.62 -38.93 -40.20
C LEU A 14 3.33 -38.27 -39.74
N GLY A 15 2.83 -38.66 -38.58
CA GLY A 15 1.66 -38.02 -37.98
C GLY A 15 1.91 -36.60 -37.46
N ALA A 16 3.05 -35.95 -37.74
CA ALA A 16 3.31 -34.61 -37.21
C ALA A 16 2.79 -33.53 -38.17
N VAL A 17 2.03 -32.58 -37.61
CA VAL A 17 1.45 -31.44 -38.33
C VAL A 17 1.83 -30.12 -37.66
N GLN A 18 2.11 -29.11 -38.48
CA GLN A 18 2.41 -27.76 -38.01
C GLN A 18 1.13 -27.08 -37.52
N ILE A 19 1.17 -26.49 -36.33
CA ILE A 19 0.00 -25.83 -35.73
C ILE A 19 -0.02 -24.32 -36.02
N SER A 20 1.12 -23.73 -36.38
CA SER A 20 1.24 -22.28 -36.62
C SER A 20 2.14 -21.98 -37.81
N ASN A 21 1.71 -21.11 -38.71
CA ASN A 21 2.39 -20.79 -39.98
C ASN A 21 3.73 -20.06 -39.82
N ASP A 22 4.02 -19.49 -38.64
CA ASP A 22 5.21 -18.65 -38.42
C ASP A 22 6.07 -19.11 -37.23
N ILE A 23 5.68 -20.22 -36.58
CA ILE A 23 6.41 -20.78 -35.45
C ILE A 23 6.68 -22.25 -35.75
N LEU A 24 7.88 -22.72 -35.39
CA LEU A 24 8.25 -24.12 -35.46
C LEU A 24 7.53 -24.94 -34.38
N SER A 25 6.20 -25.04 -34.49
CA SER A 25 5.35 -25.78 -33.57
C SER A 25 4.64 -26.90 -34.31
N PHE A 26 4.95 -28.13 -33.90
CA PHE A 26 4.31 -29.33 -34.41
C PHE A 26 3.57 -30.04 -33.29
N ALA A 27 2.52 -30.75 -33.65
CA ALA A 27 1.91 -31.77 -32.81
C ALA A 27 1.75 -33.06 -33.59
N TRP A 28 1.78 -34.18 -32.87
CA TRP A 28 1.37 -35.45 -33.42
C TRP A 28 -0.15 -35.49 -33.58
N THR A 29 -0.63 -36.11 -34.65
CA THR A 29 -2.06 -36.33 -34.94
C THR A 29 -2.68 -37.34 -33.98
N ASP A 30 -1.85 -38.18 -33.37
CA ASP A 30 -2.24 -39.03 -32.24
C ASP A 30 -2.27 -38.25 -30.91
N GLY A 31 -1.96 -36.95 -30.94
CA GLY A 31 -1.86 -35.95 -29.87
C GLY A 31 -0.85 -36.23 -28.75
N SER A 32 -0.01 -37.25 -28.90
CA SER A 32 1.13 -37.46 -28.01
C SER A 32 2.04 -36.23 -27.97
N LYS A 33 2.81 -36.09 -26.88
CA LYS A 33 3.67 -34.92 -26.69
C LYS A 33 4.76 -34.87 -27.78
N PHE A 34 4.83 -33.75 -28.51
CA PHE A 34 5.92 -33.50 -29.47
C PHE A 34 7.20 -33.05 -28.74
N ASN A 35 7.97 -34.00 -28.21
CA ASN A 35 9.21 -33.75 -27.44
C ASN A 35 10.49 -34.29 -28.10
N TYR A 36 10.38 -34.91 -29.27
CA TYR A 36 11.49 -35.41 -30.06
C TYR A 36 11.30 -34.95 -31.50
N SER A 37 12.33 -34.34 -32.07
CA SER A 37 12.34 -33.97 -33.48
C SER A 37 13.72 -34.19 -34.08
N LYS A 38 13.73 -34.55 -35.37
CA LYS A 38 14.95 -34.67 -36.17
C LYS A 38 14.76 -33.99 -37.51
N ILE A 39 14.22 -32.77 -37.47
CA ILE A 39 13.97 -31.94 -38.66
C ILE A 39 15.31 -31.58 -39.29
N ALA A 40 15.44 -31.75 -40.60
CA ALA A 40 16.65 -31.41 -41.33
C ALA A 40 16.93 -29.90 -41.24
N THR A 41 18.15 -29.54 -40.87
CA THR A 41 18.59 -28.14 -40.67
C THR A 41 18.51 -27.28 -41.93
N SER A 42 18.47 -27.90 -43.12
CA SER A 42 18.51 -27.22 -44.42
C SER A 42 17.13 -26.95 -45.05
N GLN A 43 16.02 -27.40 -44.44
CA GLN A 43 14.68 -27.31 -45.05
C GLN A 43 13.66 -26.54 -44.22
N ALA A 44 14.15 -25.72 -43.31
CA ALA A 44 13.43 -24.81 -42.44
C ALA A 44 12.60 -23.70 -43.14
N ASN A 45 11.85 -24.00 -44.21
CA ASN A 45 11.10 -23.02 -44.99
C ASN A 45 9.61 -23.07 -44.60
N TYR A 46 9.36 -22.61 -43.37
CA TYR A 46 8.23 -22.94 -42.52
C TYR A 46 6.86 -22.35 -42.88
N LYS A 47 6.75 -21.57 -43.95
CA LYS A 47 5.54 -20.76 -44.20
C LYS A 47 4.42 -21.51 -44.89
N MET A 48 4.68 -22.67 -45.51
CA MET A 48 3.67 -23.36 -46.35
C MET A 48 3.76 -24.90 -46.31
N MET A 49 4.45 -25.47 -45.31
CA MET A 49 4.73 -26.91 -45.26
C MET A 49 4.13 -27.59 -44.02
N PRO A 50 2.78 -27.68 -43.92
CA PRO A 50 2.13 -28.05 -42.67
C PRO A 50 2.27 -29.53 -42.27
N CYS A 51 2.80 -30.41 -43.11
CA CYS A 51 2.94 -31.83 -42.80
C CYS A 51 4.40 -32.25 -42.72
N VAL A 52 4.72 -33.15 -41.78
CA VAL A 52 6.07 -33.71 -41.63
C VAL A 52 6.15 -35.10 -42.24
N GLY A 53 7.18 -35.35 -43.03
CA GLY A 53 7.50 -36.68 -43.55
C GLY A 53 8.93 -37.11 -43.23
N LEU A 54 9.18 -38.41 -43.30
CA LEU A 54 10.46 -39.07 -43.11
C LEU A 54 10.99 -39.57 -44.46
N THR A 55 12.28 -39.32 -44.73
CA THR A 55 13.00 -40.02 -45.81
C THR A 55 13.96 -41.04 -45.22
N THR A 56 13.94 -42.25 -45.76
CA THR A 56 14.75 -43.38 -45.26
C THR A 56 16.25 -43.15 -45.40
N ASN A 57 16.67 -42.49 -46.48
CA ASN A 57 18.09 -42.34 -46.82
C ASN A 57 18.84 -41.34 -45.93
N ARG A 58 18.13 -40.34 -45.35
CA ARG A 58 18.76 -39.30 -44.52
C ARG A 58 18.50 -39.46 -43.03
N ARG A 59 17.53 -40.30 -42.64
CA ARG A 59 17.10 -40.47 -41.25
C ARG A 59 16.73 -39.14 -40.59
N GLU A 60 16.23 -38.19 -41.36
CA GLU A 60 15.81 -36.85 -40.97
C GLU A 60 14.37 -36.62 -41.41
N TRP A 61 13.71 -35.67 -40.76
CA TRP A 61 12.34 -35.27 -41.03
C TRP A 61 12.32 -34.01 -41.89
N PHE A 62 11.34 -33.93 -42.78
CA PHE A 62 11.17 -32.84 -43.72
C PHE A 62 9.72 -32.39 -43.65
N ASP A 63 9.52 -31.10 -43.48
CA ASP A 63 8.25 -30.45 -43.70
C ASP A 63 7.95 -30.39 -45.20
N GLN A 64 6.71 -30.71 -45.58
CA GLN A 64 6.24 -30.74 -46.96
C GLN A 64 4.77 -30.32 -47.04
N PRO A 65 4.27 -29.93 -48.23
CA PRO A 65 2.85 -29.70 -48.42
C PRO A 65 2.10 -31.02 -48.21
N CYS A 66 1.06 -31.02 -47.39
CA CYS A 66 0.28 -32.24 -47.10
C CYS A 66 -0.30 -32.92 -48.36
N GLU A 67 -0.43 -32.18 -49.46
CA GLU A 67 -1.00 -32.62 -50.74
C GLU A 67 -0.02 -33.46 -51.59
N TRP A 68 1.25 -33.56 -51.17
CA TRP A 68 2.26 -34.31 -51.92
C TRP A 68 1.99 -35.82 -51.93
N LYS A 69 1.80 -36.36 -53.13
CA LYS A 69 1.43 -37.77 -53.37
C LYS A 69 2.61 -38.75 -53.34
N TYR A 70 3.86 -38.26 -53.24
CA TYR A 70 5.07 -39.10 -53.27
C TYR A 70 5.40 -39.77 -51.93
N PHE A 71 4.65 -39.46 -50.88
CA PHE A 71 4.85 -40.01 -49.54
C PHE A 71 3.80 -41.09 -49.28
N ARG A 72 4.26 -42.26 -48.82
CA ARG A 72 3.40 -43.34 -48.34
C ARG A 72 2.93 -43.03 -46.91
N GLN A 73 1.81 -43.57 -46.47
CA GLN A 73 1.36 -43.38 -45.09
C GLN A 73 2.08 -44.36 -44.15
N MET A 74 2.54 -43.88 -42.99
CA MET A 74 3.02 -44.73 -41.89
C MET A 74 2.02 -44.64 -40.74
N CYS A 75 1.40 -45.77 -40.41
CA CYS A 75 0.45 -45.86 -39.31
C CYS A 75 1.11 -46.56 -38.12
N GLN A 76 0.84 -46.05 -36.92
CA GLN A 76 1.18 -46.70 -35.66
C GLN A 76 -0.11 -46.98 -34.90
N ARG A 77 -0.23 -48.18 -34.33
CA ARG A 77 -1.29 -48.55 -33.39
C ARG A 77 -0.63 -49.02 -32.10
N LYS A 78 -1.26 -48.75 -30.96
CA LYS A 78 -0.80 -49.28 -29.67
C LYS A 78 -1.46 -50.63 -29.43
N ASP A 79 -0.72 -51.60 -28.90
CA ASP A 79 -1.26 -52.95 -28.64
C ASP A 79 -2.38 -52.93 -27.57
N GLU A 80 -2.46 -51.87 -26.77
CA GLU A 80 -3.50 -51.63 -25.75
C GLU A 80 -4.89 -51.33 -26.35
N ASP A 81 -5.00 -51.01 -27.64
CA ASP A 81 -6.28 -50.71 -28.33
C ASP A 81 -7.19 -51.93 -28.53
N PHE A 82 -6.77 -53.14 -28.13
CA PHE A 82 -7.55 -54.37 -28.31
C PHE A 82 -8.36 -54.83 -27.09
N GLY A 83 -8.22 -54.17 -25.93
CA GLY A 83 -8.66 -54.77 -24.66
C GLY A 83 -9.63 -53.97 -23.80
N TYR A 84 -9.67 -52.64 -23.88
CA TYR A 84 -10.49 -51.82 -22.99
C TYR A 84 -10.97 -50.58 -23.73
N GLU A 85 -12.27 -50.28 -23.64
CA GLU A 85 -12.82 -48.96 -23.93
C GLU A 85 -12.21 -47.96 -22.93
N ASP A 86 -10.98 -47.52 -23.21
CA ASP A 86 -10.31 -46.58 -22.33
C ASP A 86 -10.87 -45.18 -22.60
N ILE A 87 -11.88 -44.85 -21.80
CA ILE A 87 -12.52 -43.53 -21.67
C ILE A 87 -11.45 -42.42 -21.48
N PHE A 88 -10.23 -42.74 -21.05
CA PHE A 88 -9.13 -41.76 -20.93
C PHE A 88 -8.39 -41.45 -22.24
N LEU A 89 -8.37 -42.34 -23.23
CA LEU A 89 -7.85 -42.01 -24.56
C LEU A 89 -8.85 -41.18 -25.37
N SER A 90 -10.16 -41.31 -25.11
CA SER A 90 -11.18 -40.40 -25.68
C SER A 90 -11.03 -38.93 -25.23
N ARG A 91 -10.40 -38.70 -24.06
CA ARG A 91 -10.21 -37.37 -23.46
C ARG A 91 -8.87 -36.72 -23.79
N SER A 92 -7.82 -37.53 -24.02
CA SER A 92 -6.51 -37.01 -24.40
C SER A 92 -6.32 -36.93 -25.92
N HIS A 93 -6.85 -37.90 -26.66
CA HIS A 93 -6.68 -38.03 -28.11
C HIS A 93 -7.98 -38.47 -28.77
N PRO A 94 -8.91 -37.54 -28.97
CA PRO A 94 -10.17 -37.89 -29.61
C PRO A 94 -9.89 -38.39 -31.02
N HIS A 95 -10.66 -39.39 -31.47
CA HIS A 95 -10.60 -39.92 -32.83
C HIS A 95 -10.65 -38.84 -33.92
N HIS A 96 -11.10 -37.63 -33.58
CA HIS A 96 -10.95 -36.42 -34.37
C HIS A 96 -10.39 -35.29 -33.50
N TYR A 97 -9.25 -34.73 -33.91
CA TYR A 97 -8.60 -33.55 -33.31
C TYR A 97 -9.58 -32.43 -32.94
N VAL A 98 -10.62 -32.23 -33.76
CA VAL A 98 -11.71 -31.26 -33.53
C VAL A 98 -12.43 -31.48 -32.19
N ASN A 99 -12.77 -32.71 -31.82
CA ASN A 99 -13.48 -32.98 -30.56
C ASN A 99 -12.61 -32.66 -29.33
N GLY A 100 -11.29 -32.78 -29.47
CA GLY A 100 -10.33 -32.47 -28.39
C GLY A 100 -10.22 -30.98 -28.19
N LEU A 101 -10.15 -30.24 -29.29
CA LEU A 101 -10.26 -28.79 -29.26
C LEU A 101 -11.58 -28.34 -28.64
N THR A 102 -12.72 -28.91 -29.03
CA THR A 102 -14.04 -28.56 -28.48
C THR A 102 -14.10 -28.82 -26.97
N ASN A 103 -13.62 -29.97 -26.49
CA ASN A 103 -13.60 -30.28 -25.06
C ASN A 103 -12.68 -29.35 -24.27
N ASN A 104 -11.50 -29.02 -24.82
CA ASN A 104 -10.57 -28.07 -24.21
C ASN A 104 -11.16 -26.66 -24.15
N GLN A 105 -11.84 -26.21 -25.22
CA GLN A 105 -12.57 -24.95 -25.24
C GLN A 105 -13.68 -24.92 -24.19
N LEU A 106 -14.47 -26.00 -24.06
CA LEU A 106 -15.54 -26.10 -23.07
C LEU A 106 -15.00 -26.10 -21.63
N LEU A 107 -13.89 -26.80 -21.37
CA LEU A 107 -13.19 -26.76 -20.08
C LEU A 107 -12.69 -25.35 -19.78
N MET A 108 -12.08 -24.68 -20.76
CA MET A 108 -11.58 -23.32 -20.62
C MET A 108 -12.72 -22.34 -20.31
N MET A 109 -13.85 -22.43 -21.02
CA MET A 109 -15.05 -21.62 -20.76
C MET A 109 -15.59 -21.83 -19.33
N LYS A 110 -15.62 -23.08 -18.84
CA LYS A 110 -16.03 -23.36 -17.45
C LYS A 110 -15.09 -22.69 -16.45
N LYS A 111 -13.78 -22.79 -16.64
CA LYS A 111 -12.77 -22.14 -15.80
C LYS A 111 -12.90 -20.61 -15.84
N LEU A 112 -13.09 -20.04 -17.03
CA LEU A 112 -13.32 -18.59 -17.21
C LEU A 112 -14.58 -18.13 -16.48
N LYS A 113 -15.67 -18.91 -16.49
CA LYS A 113 -16.90 -18.59 -15.77
C LYS A 113 -16.70 -18.60 -14.24
N ILE A 114 -15.91 -19.54 -13.71
CA ILE A 114 -15.57 -19.57 -12.28
C ILE A 114 -14.71 -18.35 -11.94
N LEU A 115 -13.67 -18.08 -12.73
CA LEU A 115 -12.79 -16.94 -12.53
C LEU A 115 -13.57 -15.61 -12.54
N SER A 116 -14.50 -15.43 -13.48
CA SER A 116 -15.36 -14.26 -13.56
C SER A 116 -16.22 -14.06 -12.29
N ARG A 117 -16.76 -15.13 -11.72
CA ARG A 117 -17.50 -15.05 -10.44
C ARG A 117 -16.60 -14.62 -9.29
N ASN A 118 -15.41 -15.22 -9.17
CA ASN A 118 -14.45 -14.89 -8.12
C ASN A 118 -13.99 -13.43 -8.22
N ILE A 119 -13.79 -12.92 -9.43
CA ILE A 119 -13.48 -11.50 -9.67
C ILE A 119 -14.63 -10.62 -9.17
N SER A 120 -15.88 -10.92 -9.53
CA SER A 120 -17.05 -10.16 -9.09
C SER A 120 -17.25 -10.19 -7.56
N GLU A 121 -16.99 -11.33 -6.91
CA GLU A 121 -17.05 -11.44 -5.46
C GLU A 121 -15.94 -10.64 -4.77
N THR A 122 -14.73 -10.70 -5.32
CA THR A 122 -13.59 -9.92 -4.83
C THR A 122 -13.85 -8.42 -4.95
N GLU A 123 -14.41 -7.97 -6.07
CA GLU A 123 -14.79 -6.57 -6.31
C GLU A 123 -15.84 -6.09 -5.29
N LYS A 124 -16.87 -6.90 -5.04
CA LYS A 124 -17.88 -6.60 -4.00
C LYS A 124 -17.25 -6.46 -2.61
N ASN A 125 -16.38 -7.40 -2.22
CA ASN A 125 -15.70 -7.36 -0.93
C ASN A 125 -14.76 -6.16 -0.80
N LEU A 126 -14.08 -5.79 -1.88
CA LEU A 126 -13.24 -4.60 -1.92
C LEU A 126 -14.07 -3.33 -1.74
N ASN A 127 -15.19 -3.21 -2.46
CA ASN A 127 -16.09 -2.07 -2.36
C ASN A 127 -16.64 -1.90 -0.93
N LEU A 128 -17.06 -2.99 -0.28
CA LEU A 128 -17.50 -2.95 1.11
C LEU A 128 -16.41 -2.45 2.07
N LYS A 129 -15.18 -2.94 1.92
CA LYS A 129 -14.03 -2.48 2.73
C LYS A 129 -13.73 -1.00 2.48
N THR A 130 -13.76 -0.55 1.23
CA THR A 130 -13.56 0.84 0.85
C THR A 130 -14.61 1.75 1.49
N SER A 131 -15.89 1.38 1.42
CA SER A 131 -16.97 2.15 2.08
C SER A 131 -16.79 2.22 3.59
N TYR A 132 -16.40 1.12 4.24
CA TYR A 132 -16.12 1.11 5.69
C TYR A 132 -14.96 2.04 6.07
N LEU A 133 -13.86 1.99 5.31
CA LEU A 133 -12.71 2.88 5.53
C LEU A 133 -13.09 4.35 5.32
N GLN A 134 -13.91 4.65 4.32
CA GLN A 134 -14.39 6.00 4.06
C GLN A 134 -15.23 6.55 5.23
N GLN A 135 -16.14 5.75 5.78
CA GLN A 135 -16.93 6.13 6.96
C GLN A 135 -16.06 6.41 8.19
N ASN A 136 -15.04 5.58 8.43
CA ASN A 136 -14.11 5.79 9.54
C ASN A 136 -13.28 7.07 9.34
N LEU A 137 -12.87 7.36 8.11
CA LEU A 137 -12.15 8.59 7.77
C LEU A 137 -13.03 9.83 8.04
N GLU A 138 -14.29 9.81 7.63
CA GLU A 138 -15.25 10.90 7.88
C GLU A 138 -15.49 11.13 9.38
N LYS A 139 -15.58 10.05 10.15
CA LYS A 139 -15.69 10.12 11.62
C LYS A 139 -14.44 10.78 12.22
N LEU A 140 -13.25 10.34 11.82
CA LEU A 140 -11.98 10.87 12.34
C LEU A 140 -11.78 12.34 11.96
N LEU A 141 -12.20 12.74 10.76
CA LEU A 141 -12.19 14.16 10.35
C LEU A 141 -13.12 15.01 11.21
N THR A 142 -14.29 14.48 11.57
CA THR A 142 -15.21 15.16 12.50
C THR A 142 -14.60 15.32 13.89
N GLU A 143 -13.95 14.27 14.40
CA GLU A 143 -13.25 14.31 15.69
C GLU A 143 -12.10 15.34 15.69
N ILE A 144 -11.30 15.39 14.63
CA ILE A 144 -10.23 16.40 14.46
C ILE A 144 -10.81 17.82 14.49
N LYS A 145 -11.90 18.08 13.75
CA LYS A 145 -12.54 19.41 13.74
C LYS A 145 -13.07 19.81 15.12
N ASN A 146 -13.60 18.85 15.86
CA ASN A 146 -14.06 19.09 17.23
C ASN A 146 -12.88 19.45 18.16
N HIS A 147 -11.77 18.70 18.08
CA HIS A 147 -10.56 19.02 18.84
C HIS A 147 -9.95 20.36 18.45
N GLU A 148 -9.94 20.71 17.15
CA GLU A 148 -9.48 22.02 16.68
C GLU A 148 -10.31 23.16 17.31
N THR A 149 -11.63 22.97 17.39
CA THR A 149 -12.55 23.93 18.02
C THR A 149 -12.29 24.05 19.52
N GLN A 150 -12.04 22.93 20.20
CA GLN A 150 -11.68 22.94 21.63
C GLN A 150 -10.34 23.65 21.86
N PHE A 151 -9.34 23.41 21.00
CA PHE A 151 -8.03 24.04 21.09
C PHE A 151 -8.10 25.56 20.90
N LYS A 152 -8.92 26.04 19.94
CA LYS A 152 -9.18 27.48 19.77
C LYS A 152 -9.74 28.14 21.04
N LYS A 153 -10.69 27.48 21.72
CA LYS A 153 -11.22 27.97 23.00
C LYS A 153 -10.17 28.02 24.11
N LEU A 154 -9.24 27.06 24.14
CA LEU A 154 -8.13 27.07 25.10
C LEU A 154 -7.19 28.25 24.85
N ILE A 155 -6.84 28.53 23.59
CA ILE A 155 -6.03 29.70 23.22
C ILE A 155 -6.73 31.01 23.62
N GLU A 156 -8.03 31.13 23.37
CA GLU A 156 -8.81 32.30 23.80
C GLU A 156 -8.77 32.49 25.32
N ASN A 157 -8.90 31.40 26.08
CA ASN A 157 -8.80 31.45 27.55
C ASN A 157 -7.40 31.82 28.02
N ASP A 158 -6.34 31.31 27.39
CA ASP A 158 -4.96 31.64 27.73
C ASP A 158 -4.66 33.14 27.51
N ASN A 159 -5.11 33.69 26.39
CA ASN A 159 -5.04 35.14 26.13
C ASN A 159 -5.78 35.97 27.19
N ARG A 160 -6.91 35.47 27.71
CA ARG A 160 -7.63 36.13 28.82
C ARG A 160 -6.82 36.08 30.12
N ILE A 161 -6.15 34.97 30.41
CA ILE A 161 -5.27 34.83 31.59
C ILE A 161 -4.11 35.84 31.50
N VAL A 162 -3.46 35.96 30.34
CA VAL A 162 -2.38 36.93 30.12
C VAL A 162 -2.87 38.38 30.35
N ASN A 163 -4.06 38.72 29.83
CA ASN A 163 -4.65 40.04 30.06
C ASN A 163 -4.96 40.31 31.54
N ILE A 164 -5.46 39.31 32.27
CA ILE A 164 -5.71 39.42 33.72
C ILE A 164 -4.39 39.61 34.48
N GLN A 165 -3.35 38.86 34.13
CA GLN A 165 -2.02 39.00 34.74
C GLN A 165 -1.47 40.42 34.55
N SER A 166 -1.60 40.99 33.35
CA SER A 166 -1.21 42.37 33.09
C SER A 166 -1.94 43.36 34.00
N LEU A 167 -3.26 43.21 34.15
CA LEU A 167 -4.07 44.10 34.99
C LEU A 167 -3.72 43.97 36.49
N VAL A 168 -3.44 42.75 36.95
CA VAL A 168 -3.00 42.50 38.33
C VAL A 168 -1.66 43.18 38.60
N ASN A 169 -0.69 43.05 37.68
CA ASN A 169 0.61 43.69 37.82
C ASN A 169 0.49 45.22 37.87
N GLU A 170 -0.30 45.81 36.97
CA GLU A 170 -0.57 47.26 36.99
C GLU A 170 -1.23 47.71 38.32
N THR A 171 -2.17 46.91 38.84
CA THR A 171 -2.82 47.20 40.12
C THR A 171 -1.83 47.13 41.29
N LEU A 172 -0.94 46.12 41.30
CA LEU A 172 0.10 45.99 42.31
C LEU A 172 1.09 47.16 42.28
N GLU A 173 1.57 47.55 41.10
CA GLU A 173 2.45 48.72 40.95
C GLU A 173 1.78 50.02 41.45
N ASN A 174 0.48 50.18 41.18
CA ASN A 174 -0.28 51.33 41.66
C ASN A 174 -0.48 51.30 43.19
N MET A 175 -0.71 50.12 43.77
CA MET A 175 -0.78 49.95 45.23
C MET A 175 0.55 50.23 45.90
N GLU A 176 1.67 49.73 45.35
CA GLU A 176 3.02 50.01 45.85
C GLU A 176 3.33 51.51 45.86
N LYS A 177 2.99 52.22 44.78
CA LYS A 177 3.14 53.68 44.71
C LYS A 177 2.31 54.40 45.78
N ARG A 178 1.07 53.96 46.02
CA ARG A 178 0.19 54.54 47.07
C ARG A 178 0.73 54.27 48.46
N ILE A 179 1.10 53.03 48.77
CA ILE A 179 1.69 52.66 50.06
C ILE A 179 2.97 53.47 50.32
N LYS A 180 3.81 53.62 49.30
CA LYS A 180 5.02 54.44 49.42
C LYS A 180 4.70 55.90 49.72
N ALA A 181 3.74 56.50 49.01
CA ALA A 181 3.29 57.86 49.29
C ALA A 181 2.70 58.01 50.71
N ASP A 182 1.93 57.03 51.18
CA ASP A 182 1.36 57.03 52.54
C ASP A 182 2.46 56.87 53.62
N ILE A 183 3.52 56.09 53.34
CA ILE A 183 4.70 55.98 54.21
C ILE A 183 5.42 57.33 54.26
N ASP A 184 5.75 57.91 53.11
CA ASP A 184 6.47 59.19 53.01
C ASP A 184 5.68 60.32 53.75
N GLU A 185 4.34 60.35 53.60
CA GLU A 185 3.48 61.31 54.30
C GLU A 185 3.48 61.11 55.83
N ASN A 186 3.49 59.85 56.28
CA ASN A 186 3.52 59.53 57.71
C ASN A 186 4.90 59.79 58.33
N GLU A 187 5.98 59.53 57.61
CA GLU A 187 7.34 59.91 58.02
C GLU A 187 7.43 61.42 58.23
N GLU A 188 6.94 62.23 57.28
CA GLU A 188 6.91 63.69 57.42
C GLU A 188 6.10 64.16 58.64
N LYS A 189 4.96 63.51 58.94
CA LYS A 189 4.17 63.79 60.14
C LYS A 189 4.90 63.39 61.43
N ILE A 190 5.62 62.27 61.43
CA ILE A 190 6.40 61.81 62.58
C ILE A 190 7.54 62.81 62.84
N ASP A 191 8.29 63.20 61.81
CA ASP A 191 9.38 64.17 61.94
C ASP A 191 8.89 65.50 62.54
N LYS A 192 7.77 66.04 62.04
CA LYS A 192 7.14 67.24 62.61
C LYS A 192 6.74 67.06 64.09
N ASN A 193 6.25 65.88 64.46
CA ASN A 193 5.89 65.58 65.84
C ASN A 193 7.12 65.43 66.74
N VAL A 194 8.20 64.81 66.24
CA VAL A 194 9.48 64.69 66.95
C VAL A 194 10.06 66.08 67.22
N ASP A 195 10.08 66.96 66.21
CA ASP A 195 10.52 68.35 66.35
C ASP A 195 9.70 69.10 67.41
N LEU A 196 8.37 68.93 67.40
CA LEU A 196 7.47 69.55 68.38
C LEU A 196 7.72 69.04 69.81
N ILE A 197 7.95 67.73 69.98
CA ILE A 197 8.30 67.14 71.27
C ILE A 197 9.64 67.67 71.75
N GLN A 198 10.64 67.74 70.87
CA GLN A 198 11.97 68.23 71.19
C GLN A 198 11.93 69.69 71.67
N GLN A 199 11.17 70.54 70.98
CA GLN A 199 10.91 71.92 71.43
C GLN A 199 10.27 71.98 72.82
N LYS A 200 9.27 71.13 73.09
CA LYS A 200 8.62 71.08 74.41
C LYS A 200 9.58 70.61 75.52
N VAL A 201 10.44 69.63 75.22
CA VAL A 201 11.47 69.14 76.15
C VAL A 201 12.48 70.25 76.47
N GLU A 202 12.94 71.00 75.48
CA GLU A 202 13.82 72.16 75.70
C GLU A 202 13.14 73.25 76.54
N GLN A 203 11.87 73.56 76.25
CA GLN A 203 11.09 74.52 77.05
C GLN A 203 10.99 74.09 78.52
N GLN A 204 10.69 72.81 78.79
CA GLN A 204 10.62 72.28 80.16
C GLN A 204 11.98 72.25 80.86
N SER A 205 13.04 71.84 80.15
CA SER A 205 14.41 71.86 80.66
C SER A 205 14.85 73.26 81.08
N ASN A 206 14.58 74.27 80.24
CA ASN A 206 14.84 75.67 80.55
C ASN A 206 14.00 76.17 81.74
N ALA A 207 12.75 75.71 81.89
CA ALA A 207 11.92 76.05 83.04
C ALA A 207 12.47 75.41 84.34
N MET A 208 12.93 74.16 84.30
CA MET A 208 13.56 73.49 85.45
C MET A 208 14.83 74.22 85.90
N LYS A 209 15.72 74.60 84.97
CA LYS A 209 16.92 75.38 85.30
C LYS A 209 16.59 76.66 86.06
N LYS A 210 15.55 77.40 85.64
CA LYS A 210 15.09 78.59 86.37
C LYS A 210 14.62 78.30 87.78
N VAL A 211 13.97 77.16 88.01
CA VAL A 211 13.54 76.73 89.36
C VAL A 211 14.75 76.37 90.22
N GLU A 212 15.74 75.68 89.64
CA GLU A 212 16.98 75.29 90.31
C GLU A 212 17.83 76.52 90.69
N ASP A 213 17.97 77.49 89.78
CA ASP A 213 18.61 78.79 90.03
C ASP A 213 17.89 79.58 91.14
N PHE A 214 16.55 79.51 91.18
CA PHE A 214 15.77 80.14 92.24
C PHE A 214 16.01 79.46 93.60
N ALA A 215 16.01 78.12 93.64
CA ALA A 215 16.26 77.35 94.86
C ALA A 215 17.66 77.61 95.44
N ASN A 216 18.69 77.72 94.58
CA ASN A 216 20.06 77.99 94.99
C ASN A 216 20.28 79.40 95.55
N ASN A 217 19.47 80.39 95.13
CA ASN A 217 19.52 81.76 95.68
C ASN A 217 18.77 81.93 97.02
N THR A 218 18.02 80.91 97.47
CA THR A 218 17.19 80.99 98.68
C THR A 218 17.77 80.20 99.86
N ARG A 219 18.96 79.61 99.69
CA ARG A 219 19.75 78.93 100.73
C ARG A 219 20.93 79.79 101.15
#